data_AF-A0A0Q7ERP0-F1
#
_entry.id   AF-A0A0Q7ERP0-F1
#
_cell.length_a   1.000
_cell.length_b   1.000
_cell.length_c   1.000
_cell.angle_alpha   90.00
_cell.angle_beta   90.00
_cell.angle_gamma   90.00
#
_symmetry.space_group_name_H-M   'P 1'
#
loop_
_entity.id
_entity.type
_entity.pdbx_description
1 polymer ?
#
loop_
_entity_poly.entity_id
_entity_poly.type
_entity_poly.pdbx_seq_one_letter_code
_entity_poly.pdbx_strand_id
1 'polypeptide(L)'
;MLGAMRRAPDIAAAVAEAYRLFPDNGLGGPLQVCTCGVCMSVAMKAEIEKTSRERLSVEQISEYLNSAHEASGALASQQMRWLLPRLLECCAEGPWPYWNTEHTFAKLNEAGLPDWPEAERLAVRRVFLGLLAASFGGLPGGDEPGVLIEAFVRAGEPIGPYLELWEGDRSEPASVALAEFINWQLTWAKGERYLRSSESWSSKADNDLFIAWLVQPETVIRLQEAFFSASSTAKAEVLSLAHDVIATPGR
;
A
#
# COMPACT_ATOMS: atom_id res chain seq x y z
N MET A 1 8.06 20.78 8.74
CA MET A 1 6.71 21.37 8.90
C MET A 1 5.74 20.65 7.98
N LEU A 2 5.28 19.46 8.37
CA LEU A 2 4.12 18.81 7.74
C LEU A 2 2.91 19.25 8.56
N GLY A 3 2.16 20.24 8.06
CA GLY A 3 0.86 20.58 8.64
C GLY A 3 -0.02 19.34 8.56
N ALA A 4 -0.64 18.97 9.68
CA ALA A 4 -1.47 17.77 9.84
C ALA A 4 -2.38 17.56 8.62
N MET A 5 -2.03 16.59 7.77
CA MET A 5 -2.87 16.18 6.65
C MET A 5 -4.04 15.37 7.22
N ARG A 6 -5.03 16.06 7.76
CA ARG A 6 -6.28 15.45 8.25
C ARG A 6 -7.24 15.06 7.13
N ARG A 7 -6.89 15.30 5.87
CA ARG A 7 -7.69 14.92 4.70
C ARG A 7 -6.81 14.17 3.72
N ALA A 8 -7.38 13.08 3.20
CA ALA A 8 -6.80 12.32 2.11
C ALA A 8 -6.55 13.21 0.88
N PRO A 9 -5.44 13.01 0.15
CA PRO A 9 -5.25 13.60 -1.16
C PRO A 9 -6.34 13.14 -2.13
N ASP A 10 -6.71 14.02 -3.06
CA ASP A 10 -7.38 13.59 -4.29
C ASP A 10 -6.41 12.71 -5.09
N ILE A 11 -6.78 11.44 -5.26
CA ILE A 11 -5.91 10.44 -5.88
C ILE A 11 -5.59 10.76 -7.33
N ALA A 12 -6.55 11.31 -8.10
CA ALA A 12 -6.33 11.66 -9.50
C ALA A 12 -5.35 12.83 -9.62
N ALA A 13 -5.48 13.83 -8.74
CA ALA A 13 -4.53 14.94 -8.67
C ALA A 13 -3.12 14.46 -8.23
N ALA A 14 -3.05 13.50 -7.30
CA ALA A 14 -1.78 12.92 -6.87
C ALA A 14 -1.09 12.12 -7.98
N VAL A 15 -1.84 11.37 -8.79
CA VAL A 15 -1.32 10.65 -9.96
C VAL A 15 -0.81 11.63 -11.02
N ALA A 16 -1.58 12.68 -11.34
CA ALA A 16 -1.13 13.72 -12.27
C ALA A 16 0.18 14.39 -11.83
N GLU A 17 0.32 14.64 -10.53
CA GLU A 17 1.55 15.16 -9.94
C GLU A 17 2.73 14.18 -10.05
N ALA A 18 2.49 12.87 -9.89
CA ALA A 18 3.51 11.86 -10.12
C ALA A 18 4.01 11.87 -11.58
N TYR A 19 3.11 11.95 -12.56
CA TYR A 19 3.51 12.09 -13.98
C TYR A 19 4.38 13.33 -14.24
N ARG A 20 4.14 14.43 -13.51
CA ARG A 20 4.92 15.66 -13.62
C ARG A 20 6.31 15.55 -12.97
N LEU A 21 6.41 14.87 -11.84
CA LEU A 21 7.65 14.76 -11.06
C LEU A 21 8.56 13.62 -11.51
N PHE A 22 8.02 12.60 -12.17
CA PHE A 22 8.78 11.55 -12.84
C PHE A 22 8.71 11.78 -14.36
N PRO A 23 9.59 12.63 -14.93
CA PRO A 23 9.58 12.92 -16.36
C PRO A 23 9.88 11.67 -17.18
N ASP A 24 9.37 11.63 -18.42
CA ASP A 24 9.66 10.53 -19.34
C ASP A 24 11.09 10.65 -19.88
N ASN A 25 12.04 10.16 -19.09
CA ASN A 25 13.44 10.03 -19.50
C ASN A 25 13.71 8.71 -20.25
N GLY A 26 12.64 7.96 -20.60
CA GLY A 26 12.72 6.62 -21.14
C GLY A 26 13.33 5.59 -20.16
N LEU A 27 13.50 4.37 -20.66
CA LEU A 27 14.00 3.21 -19.91
C LEU A 27 15.49 3.29 -19.53
N GLY A 28 16.26 4.23 -20.09
CA GLY A 28 17.72 4.34 -19.87
C GLY A 28 18.57 3.24 -20.52
N GLY A 29 17.93 2.22 -21.09
CA GLY A 29 18.58 1.07 -21.71
C GLY A 29 17.57 -0.06 -21.94
N PRO A 30 18.03 -1.26 -22.33
CA PRO A 30 17.18 -2.44 -22.44
C PRO A 30 16.52 -2.80 -21.10
N LEU A 31 15.29 -3.29 -21.14
CA LEU A 31 14.53 -3.68 -19.95
C LEU A 31 15.27 -4.78 -19.18
N GLN A 32 15.53 -4.55 -17.89
CA GLN A 32 16.19 -5.50 -17.00
C GLN A 32 15.16 -6.46 -16.41
N VAL A 33 14.86 -7.52 -17.16
CA VAL A 33 13.87 -8.54 -16.81
C VAL A 33 14.36 -9.93 -17.21
N CYS A 34 13.90 -10.95 -16.50
CA CYS A 34 14.12 -12.35 -16.87
C CYS A 34 13.23 -12.76 -18.04
N THR A 35 13.83 -13.36 -19.08
CA THR A 35 13.10 -13.90 -20.24
C THR A 35 13.33 -15.41 -20.41
N CYS A 36 13.43 -16.16 -19.32
CA CYS A 36 13.75 -17.59 -19.32
C CYS A 36 12.64 -18.51 -19.89
N GLY A 37 11.53 -17.94 -20.36
CA GLY A 37 10.34 -18.67 -20.82
C GLY A 37 9.31 -18.97 -19.72
N VAL A 38 9.64 -18.71 -18.45
CA VAL A 38 8.70 -18.79 -17.32
C VAL A 38 8.25 -17.39 -16.87
N CYS A 39 9.16 -16.41 -16.83
CA CYS A 39 8.88 -15.10 -16.26
C CYS A 39 8.18 -14.14 -17.22
N MET A 40 8.81 -13.90 -18.38
CA MET A 40 8.29 -13.08 -19.48
C MET A 40 8.81 -13.61 -20.81
N SER A 41 8.02 -13.45 -21.88
CA SER A 41 8.47 -13.74 -23.24
C SER A 41 9.34 -12.62 -23.82
N VAL A 42 10.25 -12.97 -24.73
CA VAL A 42 11.05 -11.97 -25.46
C VAL A 42 10.16 -11.01 -26.27
N ALA A 43 9.02 -11.51 -26.77
CA ALA A 43 8.03 -10.70 -27.47
C ALA A 43 7.39 -9.65 -26.53
N MET A 44 6.92 -10.06 -25.34
CA MET A 44 6.36 -9.13 -24.35
C MET A 44 7.37 -8.05 -23.95
N LYS A 45 8.63 -8.44 -23.69
CA LYS A 45 9.72 -7.49 -23.44
C LYS A 45 9.85 -6.46 -24.56
N ALA A 46 9.92 -6.92 -25.81
CA ALA A 46 10.10 -6.05 -26.97
C ALA A 46 8.89 -5.14 -27.21
N GLU A 47 7.68 -5.57 -26.84
CA GLU A 47 6.49 -4.72 -26.90
C GLU A 47 6.53 -3.64 -25.81
N ILE A 48 6.85 -4.00 -24.55
CA ILE A 48 7.02 -3.02 -23.46
C ILE A 48 8.05 -1.94 -23.83
N GLU A 49 9.19 -2.34 -24.41
CA GLU A 49 10.26 -1.41 -24.82
C GLU A 49 9.83 -0.43 -25.94
N LYS A 50 8.76 -0.72 -26.70
CA LYS A 50 8.22 0.14 -27.77
C LYS A 50 6.97 0.91 -27.35
N THR A 51 6.32 0.50 -26.27
CA THR A 51 5.11 1.16 -25.76
C THR A 51 5.50 2.39 -24.94
N SER A 52 4.90 3.55 -25.24
CA SER A 52 5.05 4.73 -24.37
C SER A 52 4.41 4.44 -23.01
N ARG A 53 5.00 4.92 -21.92
CA ARG A 53 4.58 4.51 -20.56
C ARG A 53 3.08 4.75 -20.31
N GLU A 54 2.52 5.84 -20.81
CA GLU A 54 1.10 6.21 -20.63
C GLU A 54 0.15 5.20 -21.29
N ARG A 55 0.66 4.42 -22.24
CA ARG A 55 -0.08 3.41 -23.00
C ARG A 55 0.22 1.98 -22.55
N LEU A 56 1.06 1.78 -21.54
CA LEU A 56 1.29 0.45 -21.01
C LEU A 56 -0.02 -0.11 -20.44
N SER A 57 -0.33 -1.34 -20.83
CA SER A 57 -1.45 -2.09 -20.30
C SER A 57 -1.13 -2.63 -18.90
N VAL A 58 -2.17 -2.93 -18.13
CA VAL A 58 -2.04 -3.57 -16.82
C VAL A 58 -1.31 -4.92 -16.93
N GLU A 59 -1.53 -5.66 -18.02
CA GLU A 59 -0.82 -6.91 -18.31
C GLU A 59 0.68 -6.67 -18.52
N GLN A 60 1.06 -5.66 -19.30
CA GLN A 60 2.47 -5.28 -19.53
C GLN A 60 3.18 -4.89 -18.22
N ILE A 61 2.51 -4.12 -17.38
CA ILE A 61 3.03 -3.72 -16.05
C ILE A 61 3.18 -4.96 -15.16
N SER A 62 2.18 -5.85 -15.16
CA SER A 62 2.19 -7.08 -14.37
C SER A 62 3.33 -8.02 -14.78
N GLU A 63 3.55 -8.20 -16.08
CA GLU A 63 4.64 -9.00 -16.64
C GLU A 63 6.01 -8.41 -16.27
N TYR A 64 6.16 -7.08 -16.33
CA TYR A 64 7.38 -6.42 -15.86
C TYR A 64 7.63 -6.69 -14.38
N LEU A 65 6.63 -6.45 -13.51
CA LEU A 65 6.75 -6.67 -12.07
C LEU A 65 7.09 -8.13 -11.75
N ASN A 66 6.48 -9.09 -12.45
CA ASN A 66 6.78 -10.52 -12.30
C ASN A 66 8.25 -10.85 -12.62
N SER A 67 8.84 -10.17 -13.60
CA SER A 67 10.09 -10.58 -14.25
C SER A 67 11.31 -9.75 -13.87
N ALA A 68 11.11 -8.57 -13.28
CA ALA A 68 12.17 -7.72 -12.75
C ALA A 68 12.62 -8.27 -11.39
N HIS A 69 13.38 -9.37 -11.38
CA HIS A 69 13.86 -10.02 -10.14
C HIS A 69 14.94 -9.21 -9.41
N GLU A 70 15.70 -8.40 -10.15
CA GLU A 70 16.68 -7.47 -9.60
C GLU A 70 16.18 -6.05 -9.84
N ALA A 71 15.49 -5.45 -8.86
CA ALA A 71 15.07 -4.05 -8.94
C ALA A 71 16.12 -3.08 -8.38
N SER A 72 17.33 -3.56 -8.08
CA SER A 72 18.43 -2.78 -7.50
C SER A 72 19.44 -2.28 -8.54
N GLY A 73 20.13 -1.17 -8.22
CA GLY A 73 21.12 -0.55 -9.09
C GLY A 73 20.55 0.56 -9.97
N ALA A 74 21.45 1.30 -10.64
CA ALA A 74 21.10 2.55 -11.32
C ALA A 74 20.07 2.36 -12.46
N LEU A 75 20.26 1.32 -13.29
CA LEU A 75 19.37 1.06 -14.42
C LEU A 75 17.98 0.58 -13.96
N ALA A 76 17.91 -0.37 -13.02
CA ALA A 76 16.65 -0.84 -12.47
C ALA A 76 15.89 0.28 -11.74
N SER A 77 16.59 1.13 -10.97
CA SER A 77 16.00 2.32 -10.34
C SER A 77 15.41 3.29 -11.37
N GLN A 78 16.14 3.56 -12.46
CA GLN A 78 15.64 4.39 -13.56
C GLN A 78 14.40 3.78 -14.23
N GLN A 79 14.41 2.47 -14.50
CA GLN A 79 13.28 1.77 -15.12
C GLN A 79 12.04 1.76 -14.22
N MET A 80 12.22 1.56 -12.91
CA MET A 80 11.13 1.64 -11.95
C MET A 80 10.55 3.06 -11.91
N ARG A 81 11.39 4.10 -11.84
CA ARG A 81 10.94 5.51 -11.89
C ARG A 81 10.17 5.84 -13.17
N TRP A 82 10.61 5.31 -14.31
CA TRP A 82 9.93 5.50 -15.59
C TRP A 82 8.52 4.89 -15.59
N LEU A 83 8.38 3.68 -15.04
CA LEU A 83 7.12 2.94 -14.96
C LEU A 83 6.15 3.52 -13.92
N LEU A 84 6.69 4.09 -12.83
CA LEU A 84 5.95 4.36 -11.60
C LEU A 84 4.68 5.20 -11.78
N PRO A 85 4.64 6.30 -12.55
CA PRO A 85 3.41 7.07 -12.72
C PRO A 85 2.26 6.24 -13.29
N ARG A 86 2.55 5.38 -14.26
CA ARG A 86 1.55 4.49 -14.86
C ARG A 86 1.13 3.37 -13.92
N LEU A 87 2.07 2.80 -13.17
CA LEU A 87 1.76 1.84 -12.11
C LEU A 87 0.77 2.44 -11.09
N LEU A 88 1.07 3.65 -10.60
CA LEU A 88 0.25 4.37 -9.63
C LEU A 88 -1.14 4.74 -10.19
N GLU A 89 -1.22 5.14 -11.46
CA GLU A 89 -2.48 5.36 -12.16
C GLU A 89 -3.33 4.08 -12.23
N CYS A 90 -2.74 2.94 -12.59
CA CYS A 90 -3.46 1.67 -12.63
C CYS A 90 -3.98 1.24 -11.25
N CYS A 91 -3.23 1.47 -10.17
CA CYS A 91 -3.71 1.24 -8.81
C CYS A 91 -4.88 2.17 -8.44
N ALA A 92 -4.87 3.41 -8.93
CA ALA A 92 -5.91 4.39 -8.63
C ALA A 92 -7.22 4.13 -9.39
N GLU A 93 -7.14 3.75 -10.66
CA GLU A 93 -8.31 3.55 -11.53
C GLU A 93 -8.86 2.11 -11.47
N GLY A 94 -7.98 1.14 -11.21
CA GLY A 94 -8.24 -0.27 -11.44
C GLY A 94 -8.27 -0.62 -12.95
N PRO A 95 -7.95 -1.87 -13.34
CA PRO A 95 -7.56 -2.98 -12.48
C PRO A 95 -6.12 -2.87 -11.96
N TRP A 96 -5.89 -3.44 -10.78
CA TRP A 96 -4.58 -3.45 -10.12
C TRP A 96 -3.59 -4.33 -10.89
N PRO A 97 -2.36 -3.86 -11.13
CA PRO A 97 -1.33 -4.66 -11.75
C PRO A 97 -0.76 -5.67 -10.75
N TYR A 98 -0.62 -6.91 -11.23
CA TYR A 98 -0.07 -8.05 -10.50
C TYR A 98 -0.94 -8.53 -9.31
N TRP A 99 -0.77 -9.80 -8.95
CA TRP A 99 -1.64 -10.47 -7.97
C TRP A 99 -1.26 -10.21 -6.51
N ASN A 100 -0.14 -9.52 -6.26
CA ASN A 100 0.38 -9.29 -4.92
C ASN A 100 0.93 -7.87 -4.76
N THR A 101 0.18 -7.02 -4.07
CA THR A 101 0.53 -5.61 -3.79
C THR A 101 1.79 -5.47 -2.94
N GLU A 102 1.99 -6.35 -1.97
CA GLU A 102 3.20 -6.38 -1.13
C GLU A 102 4.44 -6.57 -2.01
N HIS A 103 4.40 -7.53 -2.93
CA HIS A 103 5.50 -7.78 -3.88
C HIS A 103 5.67 -6.66 -4.90
N THR A 104 4.58 -6.06 -5.37
CA THR A 104 4.63 -4.91 -6.28
C THR A 104 5.39 -3.75 -5.65
N PHE A 105 5.04 -3.37 -4.42
CA PHE A 105 5.63 -2.18 -3.78
C PHE A 105 6.97 -2.44 -3.10
N ALA A 106 7.30 -3.67 -2.69
CA ALA A 106 8.64 -4.02 -2.21
C ALA A 106 9.75 -3.63 -3.19
N LYS A 107 9.48 -3.72 -4.50
CA LYS A 107 10.43 -3.34 -5.56
C LYS A 107 10.77 -1.86 -5.58
N LEU A 108 9.92 -1.00 -5.03
CA LEU A 108 10.23 0.42 -4.89
C LEU A 108 11.37 0.64 -3.88
N ASN A 109 11.37 -0.13 -2.80
CA ASN A 109 12.47 -0.10 -1.83
C ASN A 109 13.76 -0.61 -2.46
N GLU A 110 13.71 -1.73 -3.19
CA GLU A 110 14.85 -2.27 -3.94
C GLU A 110 15.39 -1.27 -4.98
N ALA A 111 14.50 -0.50 -5.62
CA ALA A 111 14.83 0.59 -6.53
C ALA A 111 15.34 1.87 -5.83
N GLY A 112 15.42 1.85 -4.50
CA GLY A 112 15.98 2.92 -3.68
C GLY A 112 15.02 4.05 -3.35
N LEU A 113 13.70 3.82 -3.33
CA LEU A 113 12.70 4.86 -3.00
C LEU A 113 13.08 5.73 -1.78
N PRO A 114 13.56 5.17 -0.65
CA PRO A 114 13.99 6.00 0.49
C PRO A 114 15.05 7.06 0.16
N ASP A 115 15.90 6.78 -0.84
CA ASP A 115 17.02 7.63 -1.25
C ASP A 115 16.70 8.57 -2.42
N TRP A 116 15.50 8.47 -3.00
CA TRP A 116 15.08 9.34 -4.11
C TRP A 116 14.90 10.79 -3.65
N PRO A 117 14.95 11.80 -4.55
CA PRO A 117 14.64 13.19 -4.20
C PRO A 117 13.36 13.34 -3.39
N GLU A 118 13.36 14.25 -2.41
CA GLU A 118 12.23 14.42 -1.49
C GLU A 118 10.90 14.67 -2.22
N ALA A 119 10.92 15.47 -3.29
CA ALA A 119 9.73 15.73 -4.11
C ALA A 119 9.16 14.44 -4.73
N GLU A 120 10.01 13.55 -5.25
CA GLU A 120 9.60 12.26 -5.81
C GLU A 120 8.96 11.38 -4.74
N ARG A 121 9.61 11.25 -3.56
CA ARG A 121 9.07 10.45 -2.44
C ARG A 121 7.72 10.98 -1.97
N LEU A 122 7.57 12.31 -1.84
CA LEU A 122 6.31 12.93 -1.44
C LEU A 122 5.20 12.73 -2.48
N ALA A 123 5.53 12.65 -3.78
CA ALA A 123 4.57 12.34 -4.82
C ALA A 123 4.00 10.92 -4.66
N VAL A 124 4.88 9.94 -4.45
CA VAL A 124 4.50 8.53 -4.19
C VAL A 124 3.62 8.45 -2.95
N ARG A 125 4.06 9.06 -1.84
CA ARG A 125 3.29 9.11 -0.59
C ARG A 125 1.89 9.68 -0.77
N ARG A 126 1.73 10.75 -1.56
CA ARG A 126 0.42 11.35 -1.82
C ARG A 126 -0.52 10.38 -2.53
N VAL A 127 -0.02 9.60 -3.48
CA VAL A 127 -0.83 8.56 -4.13
C VAL A 127 -1.16 7.45 -3.12
N PHE A 128 -0.19 6.97 -2.34
CA PHE A 128 -0.42 5.93 -1.33
C PHE A 128 -1.46 6.35 -0.27
N LEU A 129 -1.42 7.60 0.21
CA LEU A 129 -2.44 8.14 1.11
C LEU A 129 -3.82 8.22 0.43
N GLY A 130 -3.88 8.56 -0.86
CA GLY A 130 -5.11 8.55 -1.64
C GLY A 130 -5.69 7.14 -1.79
N LEU A 131 -4.83 6.16 -2.10
CA LEU A 131 -5.21 4.74 -2.19
C LEU A 131 -5.73 4.22 -0.85
N LEU A 132 -5.05 4.53 0.25
CA LEU A 132 -5.46 4.14 1.60
C LEU A 132 -6.85 4.70 1.94
N ALA A 133 -7.07 6.00 1.71
CA ALA A 133 -8.37 6.60 1.97
C ALA A 133 -9.49 5.99 1.12
N ALA A 134 -9.22 5.73 -0.17
CA ALA A 134 -10.18 5.08 -1.04
C ALA A 134 -10.50 3.64 -0.59
N SER A 135 -9.51 2.93 -0.03
CA SER A 135 -9.67 1.56 0.46
C SER A 135 -10.64 1.44 1.63
N PHE A 136 -10.81 2.48 2.46
CA PHE A 136 -11.84 2.49 3.52
C PHE A 136 -13.27 2.34 2.96
N GLY A 137 -13.50 2.80 1.74
CA GLY A 137 -14.78 2.67 1.04
C GLY A 137 -14.92 1.40 0.18
N GLY A 138 -13.93 0.50 0.20
CA GLY A 138 -13.91 -0.71 -0.63
C GLY A 138 -13.46 -0.43 -2.07
N LEU A 139 -12.22 0.06 -2.24
CA LEU A 139 -11.61 0.31 -3.54
C LEU A 139 -11.68 -0.96 -4.43
N PRO A 140 -12.30 -0.93 -5.61
CA PRO A 140 -12.44 -2.11 -6.46
C PRO A 140 -11.08 -2.71 -6.86
N GLY A 141 -10.88 -3.98 -6.52
CA GLY A 141 -9.67 -4.74 -6.87
C GLY A 141 -8.41 -4.36 -6.07
N GLY A 142 -8.52 -3.46 -5.09
CA GLY A 142 -7.43 -3.14 -4.16
C GLY A 142 -7.48 -4.00 -2.90
N ASP A 143 -6.36 -4.04 -2.17
CA ASP A 143 -6.24 -4.75 -0.89
C ASP A 143 -6.91 -4.00 0.27
N GLU A 144 -7.10 -4.72 1.38
CA GLU A 144 -7.58 -4.12 2.63
C GLU A 144 -6.61 -3.04 3.16
N PRO A 145 -7.11 -2.02 3.89
CA PRO A 145 -6.29 -0.87 4.29
C PRO A 145 -5.02 -1.24 5.07
N GLY A 146 -5.09 -2.24 5.96
CA GLY A 146 -3.91 -2.66 6.72
C GLY A 146 -2.84 -3.36 5.87
N VAL A 147 -3.24 -4.15 4.87
CA VAL A 147 -2.33 -4.77 3.89
C VAL A 147 -1.69 -3.69 3.00
N LEU A 148 -2.44 -2.64 2.65
CA LEU A 148 -1.86 -1.50 1.93
C LEU A 148 -0.79 -0.80 2.77
N ILE A 149 -1.04 -0.55 4.06
CA ILE A 149 -0.04 0.03 4.96
C ILE A 149 1.22 -0.84 5.04
N GLU A 150 1.06 -2.16 5.18
CA GLU A 150 2.15 -3.12 5.14
C GLU A 150 2.98 -2.99 3.86
N ALA A 151 2.32 -2.98 2.70
CA ALA A 151 2.96 -2.87 1.41
C ALA A 151 3.68 -1.53 1.21
N PHE A 152 3.11 -0.41 1.68
CA PHE A 152 3.74 0.91 1.61
C PHE A 152 4.97 1.01 2.50
N VAL A 153 4.90 0.49 3.73
CA VAL A 153 6.06 0.42 4.62
C VAL A 153 7.16 -0.46 4.02
N ARG A 154 6.78 -1.58 3.38
CA ARG A 154 7.72 -2.43 2.64
C ARG A 154 8.33 -1.74 1.42
N ALA A 155 7.62 -0.78 0.82
CA ALA A 155 8.13 0.11 -0.21
C ALA A 155 9.22 1.08 0.30
N GLY A 156 9.44 1.16 1.61
CA GLY A 156 10.39 2.06 2.25
C GLY A 156 9.77 3.37 2.75
N GLU A 157 8.43 3.45 2.80
CA GLU A 157 7.73 4.60 3.35
C GLU A 157 7.65 4.58 4.88
N PRO A 158 7.65 5.75 5.54
CA PRO A 158 7.40 5.80 6.98
C PRO A 158 5.93 5.44 7.28
N ILE A 159 5.70 4.63 8.31
CA ILE A 159 4.35 4.18 8.69
C ILE A 159 3.46 5.32 9.23
N GLY A 160 4.04 6.30 9.94
CA GLY A 160 3.33 7.33 10.69
C GLY A 160 2.21 8.06 9.92
N PRO A 161 2.46 8.63 8.73
CA PRO A 161 1.44 9.33 7.94
C PRO A 161 0.20 8.48 7.61
N TYR A 162 0.36 7.16 7.45
CA TYR A 162 -0.75 6.27 7.14
C TYR A 162 -1.60 5.96 8.39
N LEU A 163 -0.96 5.82 9.55
CA LEU A 163 -1.66 5.67 10.83
C LEU A 163 -2.40 6.96 11.19
N GLU A 164 -1.76 8.11 11.01
CA GLU A 164 -2.39 9.43 11.22
C GLU A 164 -3.63 9.61 10.33
N LEU A 165 -3.57 9.16 9.07
CA LEU A 165 -4.72 9.23 8.16
C LEU A 165 -5.86 8.33 8.63
N TRP A 166 -5.58 7.07 8.95
CA TRP A 166 -6.62 6.13 9.41
C TRP A 166 -7.19 6.55 10.76
N GLU A 167 -6.36 7.05 11.66
CA GLU A 167 -6.78 7.58 12.97
C GLU A 167 -7.64 8.85 12.83
N GLY A 168 -7.33 9.70 11.84
CA GLY A 168 -8.07 10.94 11.58
C GLY A 168 -9.45 10.71 10.94
N ASP A 169 -9.64 9.62 10.19
CA ASP A 169 -10.92 9.27 9.58
C ASP A 169 -11.79 8.47 10.56
N ARG A 170 -12.78 9.13 11.17
CA ARG A 170 -13.74 8.53 12.11
C ARG A 170 -15.05 8.09 11.45
N SER A 171 -15.08 7.98 10.13
CA SER A 171 -16.24 7.45 9.43
C SER A 171 -16.51 5.99 9.79
N GLU A 172 -17.76 5.55 9.59
CA GLU A 172 -18.12 4.15 9.80
C GLU A 172 -17.32 3.19 8.90
N PRO A 173 -17.15 3.43 7.58
CA PRO A 173 -16.35 2.54 6.73
C PRO A 173 -14.91 2.37 7.22
N ALA A 174 -14.23 3.47 7.59
CA ALA A 174 -12.87 3.39 8.12
C ALA A 174 -12.80 2.61 9.45
N SER A 175 -13.83 2.72 10.31
CA SER A 175 -13.89 2.00 11.58
C SER A 175 -14.23 0.52 11.42
N VAL A 176 -15.09 0.19 10.45
CA VAL A 176 -15.39 -1.20 10.08
C VAL A 176 -14.16 -1.87 9.50
N ALA A 177 -13.46 -1.22 8.56
CA ALA A 177 -12.23 -1.78 7.99
C ALA A 177 -11.15 -2.02 9.05
N LEU A 178 -11.07 -1.15 10.07
CA LEU A 178 -10.16 -1.34 11.21
C LEU A 178 -10.55 -2.57 12.02
N ALA A 179 -11.84 -2.73 12.30
CA ALA A 179 -12.35 -3.89 13.02
C ALA A 179 -12.15 -5.20 12.24
N GLU A 180 -12.39 -5.20 10.93
CA GLU A 180 -12.14 -6.35 10.05
C GLU A 180 -10.67 -6.76 10.10
N PHE A 181 -9.75 -5.79 9.95
CA PHE A 181 -8.32 -6.05 10.06
C PHE A 181 -7.94 -6.65 11.42
N ILE A 182 -8.42 -6.06 12.53
CA ILE A 182 -8.16 -6.58 13.89
C ILE A 182 -8.66 -8.02 14.02
N ASN A 183 -9.90 -8.29 13.62
CA ASN A 183 -10.53 -9.60 13.76
C ASN A 183 -9.81 -10.69 12.95
N TRP A 184 -9.27 -10.33 11.78
CA TRP A 184 -8.62 -11.27 10.89
C TRP A 184 -7.14 -11.45 11.21
N GLN A 185 -6.41 -10.35 11.38
CA GLN A 185 -4.94 -10.34 11.41
C GLN A 185 -4.38 -10.38 12.82
N LEU A 186 -5.02 -9.76 13.80
CA LEU A 186 -4.49 -9.71 15.17
C LEU A 186 -4.82 -10.98 15.93
N THR A 187 -3.80 -11.62 16.49
CA THR A 187 -3.94 -12.90 17.20
C THR A 187 -2.92 -13.00 18.34
N TRP A 188 -3.00 -14.09 19.13
CA TRP A 188 -2.23 -14.30 20.35
C TRP A 188 -1.36 -15.55 20.24
N ALA A 189 -0.07 -15.42 20.50
CA ALA A 189 0.85 -16.55 20.59
C ALA A 189 1.82 -16.30 21.74
N LYS A 190 1.98 -17.31 22.61
CA LYS A 190 2.91 -17.28 23.76
C LYS A 190 2.69 -16.06 24.69
N GLY A 191 1.44 -15.64 24.87
CA GLY A 191 1.07 -14.50 25.71
C GLY A 191 1.31 -13.12 25.07
N GLU A 192 1.78 -13.09 23.82
CA GLU A 192 2.02 -11.85 23.07
C GLU A 192 1.05 -11.73 21.90
N ARG A 193 0.74 -10.48 21.54
CA ARG A 193 -0.04 -10.17 20.34
C ARG A 193 0.88 -10.21 19.12
N TYR A 194 0.38 -10.78 18.02
CA TYR A 194 1.09 -10.81 16.75
C TYR A 194 0.11 -10.68 15.58
N LEU A 195 0.62 -10.21 14.44
CA LEU A 195 -0.13 -10.20 13.18
C LEU A 195 0.13 -11.49 12.40
N ARG A 196 -0.91 -12.09 11.81
CA ARG A 196 -0.77 -13.26 10.93
C ARG A 196 0.15 -12.96 9.74
N SER A 197 0.11 -11.73 9.22
CA SER A 197 0.98 -11.17 8.18
C SER A 197 2.36 -10.73 8.69
N SER A 198 2.80 -11.10 9.90
CA SER A 198 4.07 -10.60 10.48
C SER A 198 5.30 -10.75 9.59
N GLU A 199 5.36 -11.80 8.74
CA GLU A 199 6.45 -12.02 7.79
C GLU A 199 6.46 -11.04 6.60
N SER A 200 5.34 -10.37 6.34
CA SER A 200 5.19 -9.37 5.27
C SER A 200 5.82 -8.02 5.62
N TRP A 201 6.11 -7.77 6.90
CA TRP A 201 6.69 -6.51 7.37
C TRP A 201 8.19 -6.42 7.07
N SER A 202 8.63 -5.24 6.64
CA SER A 202 10.05 -4.97 6.37
C SER A 202 10.91 -4.93 7.65
N SER A 203 10.31 -4.65 8.80
CA SER A 203 11.00 -4.64 10.09
C SER A 203 10.07 -5.06 11.24
N LYS A 204 10.66 -5.70 12.27
CA LYS A 204 9.94 -5.99 13.52
C LYS A 204 9.48 -4.70 14.22
N ALA A 205 10.25 -3.62 14.12
CA ALA A 205 9.93 -2.36 14.78
C ALA A 205 8.63 -1.73 14.22
N ASP A 206 8.45 -1.76 12.89
CA ASP A 206 7.23 -1.25 12.26
C ASP A 206 6.03 -2.14 12.57
N ASN A 207 6.23 -3.47 12.58
CA ASN A 207 5.20 -4.43 12.98
C ASN A 207 4.73 -4.18 14.43
N ASP A 208 5.69 -4.02 15.37
CA ASP A 208 5.40 -3.74 16.78
C ASP A 208 4.70 -2.38 16.95
N LEU A 209 5.12 -1.36 16.19
CA LEU A 209 4.48 -0.05 16.21
C LEU A 209 3.04 -0.12 15.71
N PHE A 210 2.78 -0.89 14.65
CA PHE A 210 1.43 -1.06 14.14
C PHE A 210 0.53 -1.83 15.13
N ILE A 211 1.04 -2.91 15.74
CA ILE A 211 0.33 -3.63 16.80
C ILE A 211 0.01 -2.70 17.97
N ALA A 212 0.98 -1.88 18.41
CA ALA A 212 0.78 -0.93 19.49
C ALA A 212 -0.33 0.09 19.16
N TRP A 213 -0.37 0.58 17.92
CA TRP A 213 -1.43 1.47 17.43
C TRP A 213 -2.82 0.78 17.39
N LEU A 214 -2.90 -0.50 16.99
CA LEU A 214 -4.17 -1.24 16.98
C LEU A 214 -4.78 -1.40 18.38
N VAL A 215 -3.96 -1.46 19.42
CA VAL A 215 -4.40 -1.77 20.79
C VAL A 215 -4.36 -0.58 21.74
N GLN A 216 -4.12 0.62 21.23
CA GLN A 216 -4.11 1.83 22.04
C GLN A 216 -5.54 2.18 22.56
N PRO A 217 -5.66 2.86 23.72
CA PRO A 217 -6.95 3.22 24.31
C PRO A 217 -7.89 3.95 23.34
N GLU A 218 -7.35 4.81 22.49
CA GLU A 218 -8.08 5.59 21.49
C GLU A 218 -8.73 4.71 20.41
N THR A 219 -8.12 3.56 20.09
CA THR A 219 -8.70 2.56 19.18
C THR A 219 -9.85 1.82 19.85
N VAL A 220 -9.75 1.48 21.14
CA VAL A 220 -10.85 0.89 21.92
C VAL A 220 -12.05 1.83 21.95
N ILE A 221 -11.82 3.10 22.29
CA ILE A 221 -12.86 4.14 22.32
C ILE A 221 -13.52 4.27 20.95
N ARG A 222 -12.73 4.33 19.87
CA ARG A 222 -13.25 4.43 18.50
C ARG A 222 -14.20 3.28 18.16
N LEU A 223 -13.81 2.04 18.44
CA LEU A 223 -14.62 0.86 18.11
C LEU A 223 -15.93 0.88 18.89
N GLN A 224 -15.90 1.29 20.16
CA GLN A 224 -17.09 1.43 20.99
C GLN A 224 -18.03 2.53 20.48
N GLU A 225 -17.51 3.71 20.15
CA GLU A 225 -18.32 4.80 19.57
C GLU A 225 -18.94 4.38 18.24
N ALA A 226 -18.14 3.79 17.36
CA ALA A 226 -18.60 3.29 16.05
C ALA A 226 -19.70 2.24 16.22
N PHE A 227 -19.56 1.31 17.17
CA PHE A 227 -20.56 0.30 17.50
C PHE A 227 -21.93 0.91 17.81
N PHE A 228 -21.98 1.92 18.68
CA PHE A 228 -23.23 2.58 19.07
C PHE A 228 -23.86 3.40 17.94
N SER A 229 -23.05 3.83 16.97
CA SER A 229 -23.52 4.58 15.79
C SER A 229 -23.73 3.72 14.54
N ALA A 230 -23.53 2.39 14.62
CA ALA A 230 -23.53 1.52 13.47
C ALA A 230 -24.87 1.52 12.73
N SER A 231 -24.81 1.63 11.41
CA SER A 231 -25.94 1.65 10.49
C SER A 231 -26.61 0.29 10.29
N SER A 232 -25.98 -0.79 10.75
CA SER A 232 -26.55 -2.15 10.70
C SER A 232 -26.01 -3.04 11.81
N THR A 233 -26.79 -4.08 12.16
CA THR A 233 -26.39 -5.10 13.14
C THR A 233 -25.12 -5.83 12.71
N ALA A 234 -24.99 -6.17 11.42
CA ALA A 234 -23.80 -6.86 10.91
C ALA A 234 -22.51 -6.05 11.14
N LYS A 235 -22.56 -4.73 10.93
CA LYS A 235 -21.41 -3.84 11.23
C LYS A 235 -21.16 -3.74 12.73
N ALA A 236 -22.21 -3.63 13.53
CA ALA A 236 -22.09 -3.61 15.00
C ALA A 236 -21.43 -4.90 15.53
N GLU A 237 -21.78 -6.07 14.98
CA GLU A 237 -21.15 -7.35 15.35
C GLU A 237 -19.64 -7.36 15.05
N VAL A 238 -19.22 -6.91 13.87
CA VAL A 238 -17.80 -6.82 13.48
C VAL A 238 -17.03 -5.89 14.43
N LEU A 239 -17.59 -4.71 14.73
CA LEU A 239 -17.00 -3.72 15.64
C LEU A 239 -16.88 -4.25 17.08
N SER A 240 -17.93 -4.93 17.57
CA SER A 240 -17.93 -5.53 18.92
C SER A 240 -16.87 -6.62 19.05
N LEU A 241 -16.75 -7.50 18.06
CA LEU A 241 -15.76 -8.57 18.09
C LEU A 241 -14.34 -8.00 18.15
N ALA A 242 -14.06 -6.96 17.35
CA ALA A 242 -12.75 -6.32 17.32
C ALA A 242 -12.43 -5.65 18.65
N HIS A 243 -13.42 -4.98 19.25
CA HIS A 243 -13.29 -4.40 20.58
C HIS A 243 -12.88 -5.47 21.60
N ASP A 244 -13.56 -6.63 21.62
CA ASP A 244 -13.27 -7.71 22.57
C ASP A 244 -11.86 -8.31 22.37
N VAL A 245 -11.41 -8.43 21.11
CA VAL A 245 -10.06 -8.91 20.76
C VAL A 245 -8.98 -8.03 21.39
N ILE A 246 -9.14 -6.71 21.35
CA ILE A 246 -8.12 -5.76 21.84
C ILE A 246 -8.31 -5.38 23.32
N ALA A 247 -9.53 -5.40 23.84
CA ALA A 247 -9.85 -5.05 25.23
C ALA A 247 -9.52 -6.16 26.22
N THR A 248 -9.49 -7.41 25.78
CA THR A 248 -9.14 -8.55 26.65
C THR A 248 -7.62 -8.61 26.87
N PRO A 249 -7.12 -8.57 28.13
CA PRO A 249 -5.72 -8.87 28.44
C PRO A 249 -5.39 -10.32 28.03
N GLY A 250 -4.16 -10.57 27.56
CA GLY A 250 -3.77 -11.84 26.94
C GLY A 250 -4.20 -13.09 27.69
N ARG A 251 -4.76 -14.05 26.93
CA ARG A 251 -5.09 -15.40 27.41
C ARG A 251 -3.83 -16.22 27.66
#